data_AF-A0A8D1KGS0-F1
#
_entry.id   AF-A0A8D1KGS0-F1
#
_cell.length_a   1.000
_cell.length_b   1.000
_cell.length_c   1.000
_cell.angle_alpha   90.00
_cell.angle_beta   90.00
_cell.angle_gamma   90.00
#
_symmetry.space_group_name_H-M   'P 1'
#
loop_
_entity.id
_entity.type
_entity.pdbx_description
1 polymer ?
#
loop_
_entity_poly.entity_id
_entity_poly.type
_entity_poly.pdbx_seq_one_letter_code
_entity_poly.pdbx_strand_id
1 'polypeptide(L)'
;IQSLPQSPKKDFSQLFPRASPQATDLLEKMLELDVDKRLTASQALTHPFFEPFRDPEEETEAQQPLDDSLEHEKLTVDEWKRKSGGLRPLPPSASLGWAEPGQGARAMLMYECARVAS
;
A
#
# COMPACT_ATOMS: atom_id res chain seq x y z
N ILE A 1 27.05 5.92 25.00
CA ILE A 1 26.37 5.83 23.69
C ILE A 1 27.40 5.27 22.73
N GLN A 2 27.23 4.01 22.29
CA GLN A 2 28.13 3.44 21.28
C GLN A 2 27.60 3.85 19.91
N SER A 3 28.44 4.53 19.12
CA SER A 3 28.11 4.89 17.74
C SER A 3 28.08 3.63 16.87
N LEU A 4 27.07 3.53 16.01
CA LEU A 4 27.03 2.48 14.99
C LEU A 4 28.15 2.69 13.98
N PRO A 5 28.78 1.61 13.46
CA PRO A 5 29.75 1.72 12.38
C PRO A 5 29.08 2.32 11.14
N GLN A 6 29.74 3.30 10.51
CA GLN A 6 29.21 3.92 9.30
C GLN A 6 29.36 2.96 8.12
N SER A 7 28.23 2.56 7.54
CA SER A 7 28.19 1.78 6.30
C SER A 7 27.95 2.72 5.11
N PRO A 8 28.74 2.59 4.01
CA PRO A 8 28.48 3.35 2.79
C PRO A 8 27.16 2.93 2.14
N LYS A 9 26.57 3.84 1.34
CA LYS A 9 25.35 3.56 0.56
C LYS A 9 25.61 2.37 -0.37
N LYS A 10 24.77 1.34 -0.30
CA LYS A 10 24.86 0.19 -1.20
C LYS A 10 24.40 0.58 -2.59
N ASP A 11 25.03 0.02 -3.61
CA ASP A 11 24.57 0.14 -4.99
C ASP A 11 23.32 -0.74 -5.19
N PHE A 12 22.19 -0.11 -5.49
CA PHE A 12 20.92 -0.79 -5.67
C PHE A 12 20.91 -1.63 -6.95
N SER A 13 21.73 -1.30 -7.95
CA SER A 13 21.88 -2.10 -9.17
C SER A 13 22.50 -3.47 -8.87
N GLN A 14 23.40 -3.53 -7.87
CA GLN A 14 24.01 -4.79 -7.43
C GLN A 14 23.07 -5.60 -6.53
N LEU A 15 22.21 -4.93 -5.75
CA LEU A 15 21.21 -5.59 -4.92
C LEU A 15 20.05 -6.16 -5.74
N PHE A 16 19.66 -5.46 -6.80
CA PHE A 16 18.54 -5.82 -7.67
C PHE A 16 18.98 -5.99 -9.13
N PRO A 17 19.80 -7.02 -9.45
CA PRO A 17 20.37 -7.20 -10.79
C PRO A 17 19.32 -7.54 -11.87
N ARG A 18 18.08 -7.86 -11.48
CA ARG A 18 16.97 -8.15 -12.39
C ARG A 18 16.00 -6.98 -12.56
N ALA A 19 16.16 -5.91 -11.79
CA ALA A 19 15.28 -4.76 -11.86
C ALA A 19 15.62 -3.90 -13.08
N SER A 20 14.60 -3.29 -13.69
CA SER A 20 14.83 -2.28 -14.72
C SER A 20 15.47 -1.04 -14.10
N PRO A 21 16.22 -0.22 -14.86
CA PRO A 21 16.84 1.00 -14.34
C PRO A 21 15.83 1.94 -13.67
N GLN A 22 14.61 2.01 -14.20
CA GLN A 22 13.52 2.81 -13.62
C GLN A 22 13.00 2.24 -12.30
N ALA A 23 12.92 0.91 -12.15
CA ALA A 23 12.53 0.27 -10.90
C ALA A 23 13.60 0.48 -9.82
N THR A 24 14.87 0.36 -10.19
CA THR A 24 15.99 0.58 -9.28
C THR A 24 16.04 2.03 -8.78
N ASP A 25 15.85 3.01 -9.67
CA ASP A 25 15.82 4.45 -9.30
C ASP A 25 14.64 4.77 -8.36
N LEU A 26 13.45 4.22 -8.63
CA LEU A 26 12.30 4.36 -7.73
C LEU A 26 12.59 3.77 -6.35
N LEU A 27 13.12 2.55 -6.29
CA LEU A 27 13.46 1.88 -5.03
C LEU A 27 14.52 2.63 -4.25
N GLU A 28 15.53 3.20 -4.92
CA GLU A 28 16.56 3.99 -4.24
C GLU A 28 15.98 5.23 -3.56
N LYS A 29 15.02 5.90 -4.20
CA LYS A 29 14.37 7.09 -3.66
C LYS A 29 13.28 6.78 -2.61
N MET A 30 12.68 5.59 -2.64
CA MET A 30 11.73 5.12 -1.61
C MET A 30 12.43 4.55 -0.37
N LEU A 31 13.55 3.83 -0.55
CA LEU A 31 14.35 3.23 0.52
C LEU A 31 15.41 4.19 1.07
N GLU A 32 15.12 5.49 1.04
CA GLU A 32 15.92 6.53 1.68
C GLU A 32 15.69 6.52 3.20
N LEU A 33 16.80 6.55 3.96
CA LEU A 33 16.77 6.47 5.42
C LEU A 33 16.31 7.79 6.05
N ASP A 34 16.65 8.89 5.39
CA ASP A 34 16.25 10.23 5.75
C ASP A 34 14.79 10.48 5.32
N VAL A 35 13.92 10.74 6.30
CA VAL A 35 12.48 10.94 6.06
C VAL A 35 12.19 12.18 5.23
N ASP A 36 13.04 13.21 5.33
CA ASP A 36 12.86 14.47 4.60
C ASP A 36 13.27 14.32 3.12
N LYS A 37 14.08 13.31 2.81
CA LYS A 37 14.54 12.99 1.44
C LYS A 37 13.74 11.86 0.80
N ARG A 38 12.96 11.12 1.58
CA ARG A 38 12.12 10.02 1.09
C ARG A 38 11.00 10.57 0.22
N LEU A 39 10.79 9.95 -0.95
CA LEU A 39 9.67 10.30 -1.82
C LEU A 39 8.32 10.15 -1.08
N THR A 40 7.43 11.12 -1.29
CA THR A 40 6.03 11.00 -0.88
C THR A 40 5.26 10.08 -1.84
N ALA A 41 4.09 9.58 -1.42
CA ALA A 41 3.26 8.74 -2.28
C ALA A 41 2.92 9.44 -3.61
N SER A 42 2.51 10.69 -3.58
CA SER A 42 2.18 11.47 -4.77
C SER A 42 3.39 11.68 -5.70
N GLN A 43 4.59 11.86 -5.15
CA GLN A 43 5.82 11.96 -5.95
C GLN A 43 6.28 10.61 -6.50
N ALA A 44 6.02 9.51 -5.79
CA ALA A 44 6.32 8.17 -6.28
C ALA A 44 5.40 7.81 -7.46
N LEU A 45 4.12 8.17 -7.40
CA LEU A 45 3.15 7.93 -8.47
C LEU A 45 3.48 8.70 -9.75
N THR A 46 4.21 9.83 -9.66
CA THR A 46 4.67 10.57 -10.85
C THR A 46 5.89 9.97 -11.54
N HIS A 47 6.44 8.88 -11.00
CA HIS A 47 7.64 8.28 -11.54
C HIS A 47 7.39 7.58 -12.88
N PRO A 48 8.32 7.66 -13.88
CA PRO A 48 8.18 7.00 -15.18
C PRO A 48 7.96 5.48 -15.13
N PHE A 49 8.28 4.87 -13.99
CA PHE A 49 7.98 3.45 -13.74
C PHE A 49 6.48 3.14 -13.78
N PHE A 50 5.62 4.08 -13.38
CA PHE A 50 4.16 3.92 -13.35
C PHE A 50 3.46 4.47 -14.60
N GLU A 51 4.16 5.14 -15.51
CA GLU A 51 3.60 5.77 -16.71
C GLU A 51 2.60 4.85 -17.48
N PRO A 52 2.86 3.55 -17.69
CA PRO A 52 1.94 2.68 -18.43
C PRO A 52 0.62 2.39 -17.71
N PHE A 53 0.56 2.62 -16.39
CA PHE A 53 -0.56 2.29 -15.52
C PHE A 53 -1.21 3.54 -14.90
N ARG A 54 -0.69 4.72 -15.23
CA ARG A 54 -1.04 5.94 -14.52
C ARG A 54 -2.38 6.49 -14.99
N ASP A 55 -3.28 6.68 -14.03
CA ASP A 55 -4.56 7.37 -14.22
C ASP A 55 -4.72 8.48 -13.16
N PRO A 56 -4.51 9.75 -13.53
CA PRO A 56 -4.62 10.87 -12.59
C PRO A 56 -6.02 11.05 -11.99
N GLU A 57 -7.07 10.57 -12.65
CA GLU A 57 -8.44 10.70 -12.13
C GLU A 57 -8.69 9.74 -10.95
N GLU A 58 -7.98 8.62 -10.90
CA GLU A 58 -8.03 7.63 -9.82
C GLU A 58 -7.10 8.01 -8.64
N GLU A 59 -6.13 8.92 -8.85
CA GLU A 59 -5.21 9.45 -7.83
C GLU A 59 -5.90 10.49 -6.91
N THR A 60 -6.95 10.09 -6.20
CA THR A 60 -7.72 10.99 -5.32
C THR A 60 -7.14 11.12 -3.91
N GLU A 61 -7.28 12.31 -3.33
CA GLU A 61 -6.98 12.56 -1.91
C GLU A 61 -8.25 12.50 -1.06
N ALA A 62 -8.09 12.12 0.21
CA ALA A 62 -9.20 12.15 1.16
C ALA A 62 -9.66 13.60 1.36
N GLN A 63 -10.96 13.84 1.18
CA GLN A 63 -11.54 15.20 1.32
C GLN A 63 -11.48 15.73 2.76
N GLN A 64 -11.40 14.84 3.73
CA GLN A 64 -11.34 15.17 5.16
C GLN A 64 -10.25 14.33 5.83
N PRO A 65 -9.54 14.91 6.82
CA PRO A 65 -8.66 14.13 7.69
C PRO A 65 -9.43 12.99 8.36
N LEU A 66 -8.73 11.89 8.65
CA LEU A 66 -9.29 10.81 9.44
C LEU A 66 -9.62 11.31 10.85
N ASP A 67 -10.85 11.06 11.32
CA ASP A 67 -11.20 11.26 12.74
C ASP A 67 -10.62 10.09 13.55
N ASP A 68 -9.55 10.37 14.28
CA ASP A 68 -8.75 9.41 15.04
C ASP A 68 -9.04 9.49 16.55
N SER A 69 -10.07 10.23 16.96
CA SER A 69 -10.46 10.51 18.35
C SER A 69 -10.50 9.28 19.28
N LEU A 70 -10.82 8.09 18.76
CA LEU A 70 -10.87 6.84 19.54
C LEU A 70 -9.52 6.16 19.74
N GLU A 71 -8.47 6.51 19.00
CA GLU A 71 -7.17 5.82 19.03
C GLU A 71 -6.45 5.98 20.37
N HIS A 72 -6.66 7.12 21.02
CA HIS A 72 -6.02 7.48 22.29
C HIS A 72 -6.90 7.13 23.51
N GLU A 73 -8.13 6.65 23.29
CA GLU A 73 -9.04 6.25 24.35
C GLU A 73 -8.78 4.81 24.82
N LYS A 74 -8.67 4.62 26.14
CA LYS A 74 -8.59 3.29 26.75
C LYS A 74 -9.99 2.73 26.96
N LEU A 75 -10.54 2.11 25.93
CA LEU A 75 -11.86 1.48 25.99
C LEU A 75 -11.74 -0.01 26.36
N THR A 76 -12.67 -0.49 27.17
CA THR A 76 -12.86 -1.92 27.44
C THR A 76 -13.42 -2.63 26.20
N VAL A 77 -13.32 -3.97 26.17
CA VAL A 77 -13.85 -4.79 25.07
C VAL A 77 -15.34 -4.51 24.83
N ASP A 78 -16.12 -4.36 25.89
CA ASP A 78 -17.55 -4.09 25.79
C ASP A 78 -17.87 -2.67 25.29
N GLU A 79 -17.04 -1.69 25.65
CA GLU A 79 -17.13 -0.33 25.12
C GLU A 79 -16.77 -0.26 23.64
N TRP A 80 -15.71 -0.97 23.22
CA TRP A 80 -15.34 -1.10 21.82
C TRP A 80 -16.48 -1.72 21.00
N LYS A 81 -17.09 -2.82 21.47
CA LYS A 81 -18.23 -3.47 20.79
C LYS A 81 -19.42 -2.53 20.63
N ARG A 82 -19.67 -1.66 21.61
CA ARG A 82 -20.74 -0.68 21.56
C ARG A 82 -20.42 0.48 20.62
N LYS A 83 -19.21 1.05 20.70
CA LYS A 83 -18.78 2.20 19.88
C LYS A 83 -18.53 1.83 18.42
N SER A 84 -18.02 0.63 18.14
CA SER A 84 -17.84 0.12 16.77
C SER A 84 -19.17 -0.25 16.08
N GLY A 85 -20.31 0.14 16.67
CA GLY A 85 -21.63 -0.18 16.16
C GLY A 85 -21.83 -1.68 16.02
N GLY A 86 -21.58 -2.43 17.10
CA GLY A 86 -21.81 -3.88 17.21
C GLY A 86 -21.63 -4.59 15.89
N LEU A 87 -20.37 -4.84 15.49
CA LEU A 87 -20.02 -5.67 14.33
C LEU A 87 -21.08 -6.77 14.24
N ARG A 88 -22.00 -6.65 13.28
CA ARG A 88 -22.99 -7.70 13.08
C ARG A 88 -22.15 -8.96 12.94
N PRO A 89 -22.44 -10.03 13.70
CA PRO A 89 -21.79 -11.30 13.46
C PRO A 89 -21.86 -11.51 11.95
N LEU A 90 -20.70 -11.61 11.30
CA LEU A 90 -20.64 -11.94 9.89
C LEU A 90 -21.57 -13.15 9.74
N PRO A 91 -22.58 -13.10 8.86
CA PRO A 91 -23.41 -14.28 8.67
C PRO A 91 -22.46 -15.45 8.39
N PRO A 92 -22.73 -16.67 8.87
CA PRO A 92 -21.84 -17.81 8.64
C PRO A 92 -21.60 -18.11 7.15
N SER A 93 -22.33 -17.43 6.26
CA SER A 93 -22.21 -17.43 4.80
C SER A 93 -21.33 -16.33 4.21
N ALA A 94 -20.78 -15.39 5.00
CA ALA A 94 -19.76 -14.45 4.51
C ALA A 94 -18.40 -15.16 4.40
N SER A 95 -18.39 -16.27 3.66
CA SER A 95 -17.28 -16.57 2.77
C SER A 95 -17.03 -15.30 1.96
N LEU A 96 -15.78 -14.84 1.91
CA LEU A 96 -15.34 -13.85 0.92
C LEU A 96 -16.06 -14.11 -0.40
N GLY A 97 -16.94 -13.20 -0.79
CA GLY A 97 -17.67 -13.30 -2.05
C GLY A 97 -16.69 -13.09 -3.19
N TRP A 98 -16.09 -14.18 -3.65
CA TRP A 98 -15.84 -14.37 -5.08
C TRP A 98 -17.19 -14.17 -5.76
N ALA A 99 -17.25 -13.14 -6.60
CA ALA A 99 -18.46 -12.67 -7.25
C ALA A 99 -19.26 -13.81 -7.91
N GLU A 100 -20.58 -13.76 -7.74
CA GLU A 100 -21.54 -14.56 -8.51
C GLU A 100 -21.37 -14.31 -10.02
N PRO A 101 -21.31 -15.36 -10.86
CA PRO A 101 -21.12 -15.22 -12.30
C PRO A 101 -22.44 -14.82 -12.96
N GLY A 102 -22.68 -13.51 -13.12
CA GLY A 102 -23.91 -13.06 -13.77
C GLY A 102 -24.04 -11.58 -14.12
N GLN A 103 -23.06 -10.73 -13.78
CA GLN A 103 -23.10 -9.31 -14.15
C GLN A 103 -21.73 -8.83 -14.62
N GLY A 104 -21.66 -8.50 -15.92
CA GLY A 104 -20.79 -7.48 -16.50
C GLY A 104 -19.29 -7.64 -16.25
N ALA A 105 -18.58 -8.16 -17.24
CA ALA A 105 -17.12 -8.21 -17.29
C ALA A 105 -16.46 -6.83 -17.05
N ARG A 106 -16.00 -6.56 -15.83
CA ARG A 106 -15.05 -5.47 -15.49
C ARG A 106 -14.13 -5.85 -14.32
N ALA A 107 -13.57 -7.05 -14.31
CA ALA A 107 -12.59 -7.47 -13.31
C ALA A 107 -11.47 -8.37 -13.88
N MET A 108 -11.11 -8.19 -15.15
CA MET A 108 -10.07 -9.00 -15.81
C MET A 108 -8.77 -8.22 -16.01
N LEU A 109 -8.27 -7.52 -14.98
CA LEU A 109 -6.90 -6.97 -14.99
C LEU A 109 -6.09 -7.21 -13.71
N MET A 110 -6.67 -7.80 -12.66
CA MET A 110 -5.92 -8.14 -11.44
C MET A 110 -5.48 -9.62 -11.36
N TYR A 111 -5.99 -10.50 -12.23
CA TYR A 111 -5.79 -11.95 -12.08
C TYR A 111 -4.71 -12.55 -12.99
N GLU A 112 -4.18 -11.82 -13.97
CA GLU A 112 -3.17 -12.36 -14.90
C GLU A 112 -1.72 -12.06 -14.53
N CYS A 113 -1.48 -11.31 -13.45
CA CYS A 113 -0.12 -11.10 -12.92
C CYS A 113 0.33 -12.23 -11.97
N ALA A 114 -0.60 -13.03 -11.43
CA ALA A 114 -0.29 -14.10 -10.47
C ALA A 114 0.05 -15.46 -11.12
N ARG A 115 -0.03 -15.60 -12.45
CA ARG A 115 0.15 -16.90 -13.14
C ARG A 115 1.49 -17.06 -13.87
N VAL A 116 2.32 -16.02 -13.96
CA VAL A 116 3.69 -16.09 -14.54
C VAL A 116 4.74 -16.13 -13.42
N ALA A 117 4.51 -16.95 -12.39
CA ALA A 117 5.48 -17.19 -11.32
C ALA A 117 5.33 -18.59 -10.69
N SER A 118 5.07 -19.61 -11.51
CA SER A 118 5.27 -21.02 -11.14
C SER A 118 5.77 -21.82 -12.33
#